data_AF-A0A1H3BW90-F1
#
_entry.id   AF-A0A1H3BW90-F1
#
_cell.length_a   1.000
_cell.length_b   1.000
_cell.length_c   1.000
_cell.angle_alpha   90.00
_cell.angle_beta   90.00
_cell.angle_gamma   90.00
#
_symmetry.space_group_name_H-M   'P 1'
#
loop_
_entity.id
_entity.type
_entity.pdbx_description
1 polymer ?
#
loop_
_entity_poly.entity_id
_entity_poly.type
_entity_poly.pdbx_seq_one_letter_code
_entity_poly.pdbx_strand_id
1 'polypeptide(L)'
;MNRELSAGCSLSMIAMAVSVVISGCGGGGGGSADSNPSAPAVPSAPPVTATPAQDSNSGNAIVPPPPSMLNVQDPSNTRAAHSQGLTGAGITVGIVDTDFDVSDPQLAGRISKTVYSVGGANGNMHGTEVAEVLAGNTLGVAPGAFLQAAAAGTTGNGLLLNNQMYQDLFAKGVRIFNQSNGVSSTGASVGLALSLHALYQPYVAQQSLFIWSTGNDGAAQPTLNASLPSLFSDLQSGWLAVTAVNAVGGSNGYAVSDTVPGV
;
A
#
# COMPACT_ATOMS: atom_id res chain seq x y z
N MET A 1 39.86 39.28 -0.39
CA MET A 1 39.32 38.31 0.60
C MET A 1 37.97 37.87 0.09
N ASN A 2 37.92 36.88 -0.80
CA ASN A 2 36.67 36.37 -1.37
C ASN A 2 36.69 34.86 -1.20
N ARG A 3 35.85 34.32 -0.32
CA ARG A 3 35.51 32.89 -0.28
C ARG A 3 34.00 32.80 -0.26
N GLU A 4 33.43 32.44 -1.39
CA GLU A 4 32.07 31.96 -1.47
C GLU A 4 32.03 30.53 -0.93
N LEU A 5 31.18 30.31 0.07
CA LEU A 5 30.81 28.98 0.56
C LEU A 5 29.51 28.59 -0.15
N SER A 6 29.65 27.74 -1.16
CA SER A 6 28.53 26.98 -1.73
C SER A 6 28.06 25.98 -0.68
N ALA A 7 26.85 26.16 -0.16
CA ALA A 7 26.17 25.18 0.68
C ALA A 7 25.14 24.43 -0.19
N GLY A 8 25.46 23.18 -0.49
CA GLY A 8 24.57 22.27 -1.22
C GLY A 8 23.30 21.95 -0.43
N CYS A 9 22.19 21.84 -1.16
CA CYS A 9 20.92 21.30 -0.65
C CYS A 9 21.13 19.88 -0.12
N SER A 10 20.92 19.68 1.18
CA SER A 10 20.83 18.37 1.80
C SER A 10 19.43 17.78 1.56
N LEU A 11 19.34 16.64 0.86
CA LEU A 11 18.14 15.80 0.85
C LEU A 11 17.91 15.30 2.29
N SER A 12 16.86 15.81 2.94
CA SER A 12 16.48 15.37 4.27
C SER A 12 15.88 13.95 4.20
N MET A 13 16.59 12.94 4.72
CA MET A 13 16.05 11.60 4.95
C MET A 13 15.10 11.66 6.15
N ILE A 14 13.78 11.63 5.92
CA ILE A 14 12.80 11.38 6.97
C ILE A 14 12.73 9.86 7.19
N ALA A 15 13.40 9.37 8.23
CA ALA A 15 13.26 8.00 8.71
C ALA A 15 12.22 7.97 9.83
N MET A 16 11.07 7.32 9.60
CA MET A 16 9.99 7.23 10.58
C MET A 16 9.95 5.83 11.18
N ALA A 17 10.67 5.62 12.29
CA ALA A 17 10.60 4.38 13.06
C ALA A 17 9.25 4.34 13.81
N VAL A 18 8.31 3.53 13.34
CA VAL A 18 6.99 3.39 13.98
C VAL A 18 7.03 2.14 14.87
N SER A 19 7.21 2.36 16.18
CA SER A 19 6.90 1.36 17.20
C SER A 19 5.40 1.41 17.50
N VAL A 20 4.67 0.33 17.22
CA VAL A 20 3.23 0.24 17.51
C VAL A 20 3.02 -0.15 18.97
N VAL A 21 2.84 0.85 19.85
CA VAL A 21 2.13 0.75 21.16
C VAL A 21 1.50 2.11 21.51
N ILE A 22 0.33 2.07 22.14
CA ILE A 22 -0.68 3.12 22.31
C ILE A 22 -0.26 4.25 23.29
N SER A 23 -0.65 5.49 22.98
CA SER A 23 -0.82 6.68 23.87
C SER A 23 0.36 7.67 24.06
N GLY A 24 0.10 8.97 23.80
CA GLY A 24 0.45 10.04 24.77
C GLY A 24 1.25 11.29 24.33
N CYS A 25 0.60 12.23 23.65
CA CYS A 25 0.58 13.72 23.81
C CYS A 25 1.85 14.63 23.85
N GLY A 26 1.76 15.74 23.10
CA GLY A 26 2.37 17.08 23.34
C GLY A 26 3.36 17.53 22.26
N GLY A 27 3.33 18.70 21.61
CA GLY A 27 2.49 19.91 21.63
C GLY A 27 3.21 21.05 20.89
N GLY A 28 2.48 21.88 20.11
CA GLY A 28 2.84 23.22 19.59
C GLY A 28 3.92 23.32 18.48
N GLY A 29 3.86 24.17 17.47
CA GLY A 29 2.96 25.26 17.07
C GLY A 29 3.67 26.20 16.08
N GLY A 30 2.95 26.71 15.07
CA GLY A 30 3.16 28.07 14.52
C GLY A 30 3.84 28.26 13.13
N GLY A 31 3.11 28.90 12.21
CA GLY A 31 3.67 30.01 11.40
C GLY A 31 3.76 29.84 9.87
N SER A 32 2.78 30.38 9.15
CA SER A 32 2.66 30.50 7.69
C SER A 32 3.57 31.57 7.05
N ALA A 33 3.90 31.43 5.75
CA ALA A 33 3.48 32.34 4.65
C ALA A 33 4.42 32.32 3.41
N ASP A 34 3.84 31.88 2.29
CA ASP A 34 3.91 32.34 0.89
C ASP A 34 5.17 33.00 0.28
N SER A 35 5.60 32.49 -0.88
CA SER A 35 5.34 33.12 -2.20
C SER A 35 6.06 32.37 -3.33
N ASN A 36 5.28 31.92 -4.33
CA ASN A 36 5.73 31.13 -5.47
C ASN A 36 5.97 32.03 -6.71
N PRO A 37 7.09 31.89 -7.45
CA PRO A 37 7.20 32.41 -8.81
C PRO A 37 7.12 31.30 -9.88
N SER A 38 6.65 31.69 -11.06
CA SER A 38 6.20 30.86 -12.19
C SER A 38 7.26 29.91 -12.77
N ALA A 39 6.86 28.68 -13.10
CA ALA A 39 7.70 27.64 -13.70
C ALA A 39 7.79 27.74 -15.25
N PRO A 40 8.96 27.45 -15.88
CA PRO A 40 9.12 27.45 -17.34
C PRO A 40 8.46 26.23 -18.05
N ALA A 41 8.18 26.40 -19.34
CA ALA A 41 7.43 25.46 -20.18
C ALA A 41 8.09 24.07 -20.37
N VAL A 42 7.27 23.01 -20.29
CA VAL A 42 7.66 21.60 -20.47
C VAL A 42 7.51 21.18 -21.95
N PRO A 43 8.43 20.36 -22.52
CA PRO A 43 8.34 19.85 -23.91
C PRO A 43 7.17 18.86 -24.12
N SER A 44 6.64 18.81 -25.34
CA SER A 44 5.43 18.06 -25.72
C SER A 44 5.58 16.53 -25.67
N ALA A 45 4.55 15.87 -25.10
CA ALA A 45 4.45 14.42 -24.96
C ALA A 45 4.25 13.66 -26.29
N PRO A 46 4.65 12.37 -26.38
CA PRO A 46 4.41 11.50 -27.54
C PRO A 46 2.91 11.21 -27.77
N PRO A 47 2.50 10.79 -28.99
CA PRO A 47 1.10 10.67 -29.36
C PRO A 47 0.36 9.60 -28.56
N VAL A 48 -0.77 10.01 -27.97
CA VAL A 48 -1.74 9.16 -27.25
C VAL A 48 -2.40 8.16 -28.20
N THR A 49 -2.33 6.87 -27.83
CA THR A 49 -3.19 5.84 -28.41
C THR A 49 -4.57 5.95 -27.77
N ALA A 50 -5.64 5.78 -28.55
CA ALA A 50 -7.03 6.05 -28.15
C ALA A 50 -7.40 5.40 -26.80
N THR A 51 -7.88 6.23 -25.88
CA THR A 51 -8.44 5.84 -24.59
C THR A 51 -9.69 4.97 -24.82
N PRO A 52 -9.87 3.83 -24.10
CA PRO A 52 -11.15 3.13 -24.04
C PRO A 52 -12.26 4.10 -23.59
N ALA A 53 -13.46 3.93 -24.12
CA ALA A 53 -14.59 4.83 -23.86
C ALA A 53 -14.82 5.05 -22.35
N GLN A 54 -14.92 6.31 -21.95
CA GLN A 54 -15.25 6.74 -20.59
C GLN A 54 -16.63 6.17 -20.22
N ASP A 55 -16.70 5.37 -19.16
CA ASP A 55 -17.99 5.01 -18.60
C ASP A 55 -18.68 6.28 -18.07
N SER A 56 -19.97 6.40 -18.35
CA SER A 56 -20.79 7.50 -17.82
C SER A 56 -21.34 7.06 -16.47
N ASN A 57 -20.48 6.87 -15.47
CA ASN A 57 -20.95 6.50 -14.14
C ASN A 57 -21.50 7.74 -13.40
N SER A 58 -22.70 8.14 -13.79
CA SER A 58 -23.50 9.13 -13.06
C SER A 58 -24.03 8.49 -11.78
N GLY A 59 -23.29 8.64 -10.67
CA GLY A 59 -23.80 8.82 -9.30
C GLY A 59 -24.85 7.88 -8.68
N ASN A 60 -25.37 6.88 -9.38
CA ASN A 60 -26.29 5.89 -8.84
C ASN A 60 -25.47 4.68 -8.40
N ALA A 61 -25.47 4.42 -7.10
CA ALA A 61 -24.95 3.18 -6.55
C ALA A 61 -25.56 2.01 -7.33
N ILE A 62 -24.73 1.30 -8.09
CA ILE A 62 -25.09 -0.02 -8.59
C ILE A 62 -25.27 -0.86 -7.34
N VAL A 63 -26.52 -1.11 -6.93
CA VAL A 63 -26.82 -2.10 -5.90
C VAL A 63 -26.41 -3.44 -6.50
N PRO A 64 -25.32 -4.07 -6.04
CA PRO A 64 -24.93 -5.36 -6.57
C PRO A 64 -26.08 -6.33 -6.28
N PRO A 65 -26.37 -7.30 -7.16
CA PRO A 65 -27.18 -8.44 -6.76
C PRO A 65 -26.59 -9.01 -5.45
N PRO A 66 -27.43 -9.50 -4.51
CA PRO A 66 -26.93 -10.05 -3.26
C PRO A 66 -25.79 -11.03 -3.59
N PRO A 67 -24.61 -10.90 -2.96
CA PRO A 67 -23.46 -11.68 -3.36
C PRO A 67 -23.89 -13.14 -3.33
N SER A 68 -23.74 -13.83 -4.46
CA SER A 68 -23.61 -15.29 -4.39
C SER A 68 -22.55 -15.53 -3.32
N MET A 69 -22.91 -16.28 -2.28
CA MET A 69 -21.99 -16.70 -1.21
C MET A 69 -20.60 -16.93 -1.82
N LEU A 70 -19.55 -16.42 -1.17
CA LEU A 70 -18.19 -16.55 -1.67
C LEU A 70 -17.96 -17.98 -2.15
N ASN A 71 -17.52 -18.14 -3.40
CA ASN A 71 -17.30 -19.47 -3.94
C ASN A 71 -16.17 -20.12 -3.16
N VAL A 72 -16.45 -21.05 -2.24
CA VAL A 72 -15.40 -21.66 -1.41
C VAL A 72 -14.40 -22.49 -2.22
N GLN A 73 -14.74 -22.86 -3.46
CA GLN A 73 -13.83 -23.52 -4.41
C GLN A 73 -13.03 -22.53 -5.28
N ASP A 74 -13.34 -21.23 -5.20
CA ASP A 74 -12.62 -20.12 -5.82
C ASP A 74 -12.84 -18.83 -4.99
N PRO A 75 -12.30 -18.77 -3.76
CA PRO A 75 -12.64 -17.71 -2.81
C PRO A 75 -12.12 -16.33 -3.25
N SER A 76 -11.16 -16.30 -4.17
CA SER A 76 -10.63 -15.07 -4.76
C SER A 76 -11.30 -14.72 -6.10
N ASN A 77 -12.24 -15.55 -6.57
CA ASN A 77 -12.94 -15.41 -7.85
C ASN A 77 -12.00 -15.21 -9.05
N THR A 78 -10.88 -15.94 -9.09
CA THR A 78 -9.81 -15.74 -10.08
C THR A 78 -9.89 -16.68 -11.27
N ARG A 79 -10.65 -17.78 -11.18
CA ARG A 79 -10.66 -18.82 -12.21
C ARG A 79 -11.09 -18.29 -13.57
N ALA A 80 -12.11 -17.44 -13.61
CA ALA A 80 -12.59 -16.84 -14.85
C ALA A 80 -11.51 -15.96 -15.51
N ALA A 81 -10.82 -15.13 -14.72
CA ALA A 81 -9.73 -14.28 -15.20
C ALA A 81 -8.55 -15.12 -15.71
N HIS A 82 -8.13 -16.13 -14.94
CA HIS A 82 -7.02 -17.02 -15.32
C HIS A 82 -7.33 -17.83 -16.58
N SER A 83 -8.59 -18.27 -16.77
CA SER A 83 -9.01 -18.97 -18.00
C SER A 83 -8.90 -18.09 -19.27
N GLN A 84 -8.88 -16.77 -19.11
CA GLN A 84 -8.66 -15.80 -20.17
C GLN A 84 -7.18 -15.38 -20.29
N GLY A 85 -6.28 -16.00 -19.53
CA GLY A 85 -4.85 -15.67 -19.49
C GLY A 85 -4.51 -14.43 -18.66
N LEU A 86 -5.47 -13.87 -17.91
CA LEU A 86 -5.26 -12.70 -17.05
C LEU A 86 -4.61 -13.14 -15.74
N THR A 87 -3.29 -13.28 -15.75
CA THR A 87 -2.49 -13.76 -14.59
C THR A 87 -1.72 -12.65 -13.89
N GLY A 88 -1.79 -11.40 -14.37
CA GLY A 88 -0.93 -10.31 -13.93
C GLY A 88 0.46 -10.31 -14.60
N ALA A 89 0.67 -11.12 -15.64
CA ALA A 89 1.89 -11.09 -16.45
C ALA A 89 2.18 -9.66 -16.96
N GLY A 90 3.43 -9.22 -16.78
CA GLY A 90 3.87 -7.86 -17.15
C GLY A 90 3.52 -6.77 -16.12
N ILE A 91 2.83 -7.12 -15.03
CA ILE A 91 2.54 -6.20 -13.93
C ILE A 91 3.55 -6.39 -12.81
N THR A 92 4.05 -5.27 -12.28
CA THR A 92 4.92 -5.23 -11.11
C THR A 92 4.17 -4.66 -9.92
N VAL A 93 4.14 -5.40 -8.81
CA VAL A 93 3.54 -4.96 -7.55
C VAL A 93 4.63 -4.79 -6.49
N GLY A 94 4.61 -3.65 -5.81
CA GLY A 94 5.45 -3.41 -4.64
C GLY A 94 4.77 -3.95 -3.39
N ILE A 95 5.49 -4.69 -2.56
CA ILE A 95 4.98 -5.15 -1.25
C ILE A 95 5.88 -4.55 -0.17
N VAL A 96 5.29 -3.81 0.76
CA VAL A 96 5.99 -3.26 1.92
C VAL A 96 5.55 -4.04 3.15
N ASP A 97 6.45 -4.86 3.69
CA ASP A 97 6.13 -5.77 4.80
C ASP A 97 7.39 -6.11 5.62
N THR A 98 7.31 -7.06 6.56
CA THR A 98 8.41 -7.39 7.47
C THR A 98 9.66 -7.91 6.75
N ASP A 99 9.65 -9.15 6.30
CA ASP A 99 10.70 -9.80 5.52
C ASP A 99 10.09 -10.80 4.54
N PHE A 100 10.89 -11.26 3.59
CA PHE A 100 10.47 -12.10 2.47
C PHE A 100 11.51 -13.18 2.18
N ASP A 101 11.04 -14.39 1.93
CA ASP A 101 11.84 -15.46 1.36
C ASP A 101 11.77 -15.39 -0.17
N VAL A 102 12.84 -14.89 -0.79
CA VAL A 102 12.94 -14.82 -2.26
C VAL A 102 13.31 -16.17 -2.90
N SER A 103 13.62 -17.18 -2.09
CA SER A 103 13.89 -18.55 -2.54
C SER A 103 12.64 -19.43 -2.55
N ASP A 104 11.50 -18.89 -2.12
CA ASP A 104 10.22 -19.60 -2.11
C ASP A 104 9.86 -20.14 -3.51
N PRO A 105 9.67 -21.46 -3.68
CA PRO A 105 9.26 -22.05 -4.96
C PRO A 105 7.95 -21.50 -5.53
N GLN A 106 7.04 -20.99 -4.70
CA GLN A 106 5.81 -20.34 -5.15
C GLN A 106 6.10 -19.04 -5.92
N LEU A 107 7.24 -18.39 -5.66
CA LEU A 107 7.61 -17.07 -6.18
C LEU A 107 8.88 -17.09 -7.06
N ALA A 108 9.42 -18.29 -7.34
CA ALA A 108 10.70 -18.46 -8.02
C ALA A 108 10.84 -17.60 -9.29
N GLY A 109 11.87 -16.74 -9.31
CA GLY A 109 12.16 -15.83 -10.42
C GLY A 109 11.21 -14.64 -10.57
N ARG A 110 10.22 -14.48 -9.68
CA ARG A 110 9.18 -13.45 -9.75
C ARG A 110 9.12 -12.54 -8.53
N ILE A 111 10.12 -12.59 -7.66
CA ILE A 111 10.27 -11.66 -6.53
C ILE A 111 11.72 -11.18 -6.40
N SER A 112 11.89 -9.90 -6.09
CA SER A 112 13.16 -9.34 -5.63
C SER A 112 12.96 -8.53 -4.35
N LYS A 113 13.93 -8.61 -3.43
CA LYS A 113 13.87 -7.95 -2.12
C LYS A 113 14.89 -6.81 -2.00
N THR A 114 14.51 -5.74 -1.32
CA THR A 114 15.42 -4.72 -0.78
C THR A 114 15.15 -4.55 0.72
N VAL A 115 16.22 -4.48 1.51
CA VAL A 115 16.16 -4.39 2.98
C VAL A 115 16.42 -2.97 3.42
N TYR A 116 15.55 -2.42 4.27
CA TYR A 116 15.62 -1.02 4.71
C TYR A 116 16.04 -0.82 6.16
N SER A 117 16.09 -1.90 6.95
CA SER A 117 16.60 -1.89 8.31
C SER A 117 18.14 -1.96 8.32
N VAL A 118 18.77 -1.12 9.16
CA VAL A 118 20.23 -1.07 9.32
C VAL A 118 20.79 -2.42 9.81
N GLY A 119 20.03 -3.15 10.61
CA GLY A 119 20.40 -4.47 11.15
C GLY A 119 20.18 -5.64 10.19
N GLY A 120 19.77 -5.39 8.95
CA GLY A 120 19.33 -6.44 8.04
C GLY A 120 17.87 -6.85 8.28
N ALA A 121 17.34 -7.70 7.40
CA ALA A 121 15.95 -8.10 7.45
C ALA A 121 15.66 -8.92 8.72
N ASN A 122 14.46 -8.77 9.27
CA ASN A 122 14.18 -9.24 10.63
C ASN A 122 13.76 -10.72 10.73
N GLY A 123 13.71 -11.45 9.61
CA GLY A 123 13.36 -12.86 9.56
C GLY A 123 11.88 -13.18 9.83
N ASN A 124 11.02 -12.17 10.02
CA ASN A 124 9.58 -12.38 10.16
C ASN A 124 8.96 -12.53 8.76
N MET A 125 8.42 -13.71 8.46
CA MET A 125 7.99 -14.11 7.11
C MET A 125 6.55 -13.70 6.73
N HIS A 126 5.90 -12.82 7.50
CA HIS A 126 4.58 -12.29 7.14
C HIS A 126 4.55 -11.71 5.70
N GLY A 127 5.62 -11.03 5.27
CA GLY A 127 5.75 -10.56 3.90
C GLY A 127 5.75 -11.67 2.83
N THR A 128 6.34 -12.84 3.13
CA THR A 128 6.30 -14.02 2.25
C THR A 128 4.86 -14.52 2.09
N GLU A 129 4.13 -14.67 3.19
CA GLU A 129 2.73 -15.13 3.18
C GLU A 129 1.85 -14.20 2.33
N VAL A 130 2.03 -12.88 2.49
CA VAL A 130 1.35 -11.86 1.68
C VAL A 130 1.72 -11.99 0.20
N ALA A 131 3.00 -12.23 -0.10
CA ALA A 131 3.48 -12.41 -1.47
C ALA A 131 2.92 -13.68 -2.13
N GLU A 132 2.78 -14.79 -1.39
CA GLU A 132 2.17 -16.02 -1.87
C GLU A 132 0.68 -15.86 -2.19
N VAL A 133 -0.08 -15.21 -1.30
CA VAL A 133 -1.51 -14.91 -1.57
C VAL A 133 -1.65 -14.05 -2.83
N LEU A 134 -0.74 -13.10 -3.03
CA LEU A 134 -0.78 -12.22 -4.19
C LEU A 134 -0.37 -12.93 -5.48
N ALA A 135 0.79 -13.60 -5.50
CA ALA A 135 1.38 -14.11 -6.75
C ALA A 135 1.99 -15.51 -6.65
N GLY A 136 1.66 -16.30 -5.62
CA GLY A 136 2.04 -17.70 -5.54
C GLY A 136 1.56 -18.50 -6.74
N ASN A 137 2.37 -19.45 -7.22
CA ASN A 137 2.07 -20.19 -8.45
C ASN A 137 0.83 -21.10 -8.35
N THR A 138 0.45 -21.52 -7.14
CA THR A 138 -0.61 -22.51 -6.92
C THR A 138 -1.95 -21.84 -6.63
N LEU A 139 -1.98 -20.90 -5.66
CA LEU A 139 -3.21 -20.26 -5.17
C LEU A 139 -3.20 -18.73 -5.26
N GLY A 140 -2.14 -18.14 -5.82
CA GLY A 140 -2.01 -16.69 -5.91
C GLY A 140 -3.07 -16.07 -6.81
N VAL A 141 -3.47 -14.84 -6.49
CA VAL A 141 -4.45 -14.08 -7.27
C VAL A 141 -3.91 -13.72 -8.66
N ALA A 142 -2.66 -13.30 -8.72
CA ALA A 142 -1.95 -12.86 -9.92
C ALA A 142 -0.62 -13.63 -10.08
N PRO A 143 -0.67 -14.93 -10.44
CA PRO A 143 0.51 -15.81 -10.47
C PRO A 143 1.54 -15.44 -11.57
N GLY A 144 1.23 -14.50 -12.46
CA GLY A 144 2.14 -13.96 -13.46
C GLY A 144 2.81 -12.64 -13.06
N ALA A 145 2.41 -12.02 -11.95
CA ALA A 145 2.97 -10.76 -11.50
C ALA A 145 4.43 -10.90 -11.02
N PHE A 146 5.19 -9.82 -11.17
CA PHE A 146 6.52 -9.66 -10.57
C PHE A 146 6.41 -8.81 -9.29
N LEU A 147 7.13 -9.21 -8.24
CA LEU A 147 7.07 -8.58 -6.93
C LEU A 147 8.36 -7.83 -6.60
N GLN A 148 8.22 -6.55 -6.26
CA GLN A 148 9.28 -5.73 -5.68
C GLN A 148 9.03 -5.62 -4.17
N ALA A 149 9.69 -6.47 -3.40
CA ALA A 149 9.54 -6.52 -1.95
C ALA A 149 10.46 -5.51 -1.24
N ALA A 150 9.87 -4.66 -0.41
CA ALA A 150 10.56 -3.81 0.54
C ALA A 150 10.45 -4.42 1.94
N ALA A 151 11.52 -5.06 2.39
CA ALA A 151 11.64 -5.58 3.75
C ALA A 151 11.87 -4.41 4.73
N ALA A 152 10.77 -4.01 5.35
CA ALA A 152 10.63 -2.90 6.27
C ALA A 152 10.66 -3.34 7.74
N GLY A 153 10.78 -4.64 8.00
CA GLY A 153 10.74 -5.23 9.33
C GLY A 153 11.82 -4.68 10.27
N THR A 154 11.40 -4.35 11.48
CA THR A 154 12.27 -3.97 12.60
C THR A 154 12.23 -5.08 13.65
N THR A 155 11.91 -4.79 14.91
CA THR A 155 11.78 -5.85 15.94
C THR A 155 10.36 -6.43 15.95
N GLY A 156 10.24 -7.76 15.95
CA GLY A 156 8.95 -8.45 15.97
C GLY A 156 8.09 -8.11 14.75
N ASN A 157 6.92 -7.51 14.99
CA ASN A 157 5.97 -7.09 13.95
C ASN A 157 6.07 -5.60 13.59
N GLY A 158 7.07 -4.88 14.11
CA GLY A 158 7.23 -3.45 13.81
C GLY A 158 7.81 -3.22 12.42
N LEU A 159 7.36 -2.16 11.74
CA LEU A 159 7.88 -1.74 10.44
C LEU A 159 8.46 -0.33 10.49
N LEU A 160 9.50 -0.10 9.70
CA LEU A 160 10.05 1.22 9.39
C LEU A 160 9.46 1.70 8.06
N LEU A 161 8.76 2.83 8.07
CA LEU A 161 8.32 3.48 6.83
C LEU A 161 9.17 4.73 6.59
N ASN A 162 9.69 4.88 5.38
CA ASN A 162 10.48 6.04 5.01
C ASN A 162 10.32 6.36 3.53
N ASN A 163 10.69 7.58 3.15
CA ASN A 163 10.53 8.07 1.79
C ASN A 163 11.41 7.33 0.77
N GLN A 164 12.64 6.96 1.14
CA GLN A 164 13.57 6.25 0.25
C GLN A 164 12.99 4.94 -0.27
N MET A 165 12.28 4.21 0.59
CA MET A 165 11.62 2.96 0.23
C MET A 165 10.63 3.11 -0.92
N TYR A 166 9.73 4.09 -0.83
CA TYR A 166 8.75 4.32 -1.89
C TYR A 166 9.39 4.92 -3.15
N GLN A 167 10.44 5.75 -2.99
CA GLN A 167 11.21 6.26 -4.12
C GLN A 167 11.88 5.12 -4.91
N ASP A 168 12.52 4.18 -4.21
CA ASP A 168 13.17 3.03 -4.83
C ASP A 168 12.17 2.12 -5.54
N LEU A 169 11.05 1.79 -4.89
CA LEU A 169 9.98 1.00 -5.50
C LEU A 169 9.43 1.68 -6.76
N PHE A 170 9.11 2.98 -6.66
CA PHE A 170 8.59 3.74 -7.78
C PHE A 170 9.58 3.85 -8.95
N ALA A 171 10.87 4.04 -8.65
CA ALA A 171 11.97 4.05 -9.63
C ALA A 171 12.16 2.68 -10.31
N LYS A 172 11.85 1.58 -9.60
CA LYS A 172 11.78 0.21 -10.16
C LYS A 172 10.50 -0.05 -10.95
N GLY A 173 9.68 0.98 -11.21
CA GLY A 173 8.47 0.88 -12.03
C GLY A 173 7.22 0.44 -11.27
N VAL A 174 7.27 0.32 -9.93
CA VAL A 174 6.08 -0.01 -9.13
C VAL A 174 5.07 1.13 -9.24
N ARG A 175 3.81 0.77 -9.50
CA ARG A 175 2.65 1.67 -9.42
C ARG A 175 1.53 1.13 -8.55
N ILE A 176 1.60 -0.14 -8.15
CA ILE A 176 0.64 -0.77 -7.23
C ILE A 176 1.42 -1.18 -5.99
N PHE A 177 1.01 -0.68 -4.83
CA PHE A 177 1.67 -0.88 -3.55
C PHE A 177 0.73 -1.63 -2.61
N ASN A 178 1.03 -2.88 -2.28
CA ASN A 178 0.29 -3.67 -1.30
C ASN A 178 0.94 -3.56 0.08
N GLN A 179 0.12 -3.24 1.09
CA GLN A 179 0.56 -3.07 2.47
C GLN A 179 -0.40 -3.76 3.43
N SER A 180 0.04 -4.91 3.95
CA SER A 180 -0.72 -5.72 4.92
C SER A 180 -0.37 -5.33 6.36
N ASN A 181 -0.20 -4.04 6.61
CA ASN A 181 0.17 -3.46 7.90
C ASN A 181 -0.59 -2.13 8.10
N GLY A 182 -0.55 -1.57 9.30
CA GLY A 182 -1.15 -0.26 9.54
C GLY A 182 -0.96 0.21 10.97
N VAL A 183 -1.15 1.52 11.17
CA VAL A 183 -1.14 2.16 12.48
C VAL A 183 -2.56 2.26 13.02
N SER A 184 -2.78 1.93 14.29
CA SER A 184 -4.08 2.14 14.92
C SER A 184 -4.51 3.62 14.81
N SER A 185 -5.76 3.86 14.46
CA SER A 185 -6.34 5.21 14.47
C SER A 185 -6.54 5.74 15.90
N THR A 186 -6.60 4.86 16.90
CA THR A 186 -6.75 5.23 18.30
C THR A 186 -5.47 5.88 18.83
N GLY A 187 -5.56 7.16 19.21
CA GLY A 187 -4.44 7.91 19.75
C GLY A 187 -3.42 8.39 18.70
N ALA A 188 -3.72 8.22 17.41
CA ALA A 188 -2.91 8.78 16.33
C ALA A 188 -2.91 10.31 16.37
N SER A 189 -1.74 10.92 16.18
CA SER A 189 -1.62 12.38 16.14
C SER A 189 -1.92 12.92 14.73
N VAL A 190 -2.38 14.18 14.66
CA VAL A 190 -2.53 14.90 13.38
C VAL A 190 -1.20 14.98 12.64
N GLY A 191 -0.09 15.15 13.37
CA GLY A 191 1.25 15.20 12.79
C GLY A 191 1.65 13.89 12.08
N LEU A 192 1.26 12.74 12.65
CA LEU A 192 1.47 11.45 12.00
C LEU A 192 0.63 11.33 10.72
N ALA A 193 -0.65 11.72 10.77
CA ALA A 193 -1.52 11.70 9.60
C ALA A 193 -0.98 12.57 8.45
N LEU A 194 -0.53 13.80 8.76
CA LEU A 194 0.11 14.70 7.80
C LEU A 194 1.41 14.12 7.23
N SER A 195 2.20 13.45 8.07
CA SER A 195 3.47 12.87 7.61
C SER A 195 3.24 11.68 6.67
N LEU A 196 2.23 10.85 6.96
CA LEU A 196 1.83 9.78 6.04
C LEU A 196 1.24 10.34 4.75
N HIS A 197 0.39 11.38 4.81
CA HIS A 197 -0.08 12.07 3.61
C HIS A 197 1.08 12.57 2.74
N ALA A 198 2.04 13.28 3.32
CA ALA A 198 3.21 13.77 2.61
C ALA A 198 4.07 12.64 2.00
N LEU A 199 4.10 11.47 2.66
CA LEU A 199 4.81 10.29 2.15
C LEU A 199 4.14 9.72 0.89
N TYR A 200 2.81 9.72 0.80
CA TYR A 200 2.09 8.99 -0.24
C TYR A 200 1.54 9.87 -1.37
N GLN A 201 1.16 11.11 -1.05
CA GLN A 201 0.50 12.03 -1.98
C GLN A 201 1.26 12.21 -3.31
N PRO A 202 2.60 12.35 -3.34
CA PRO A 202 3.33 12.51 -4.59
C PRO A 202 3.19 11.33 -5.55
N TYR A 203 3.01 10.11 -5.03
CA TYR A 203 2.86 8.90 -5.84
C TYR A 203 1.42 8.72 -6.31
N VAL A 204 0.43 9.05 -5.48
CA VAL A 204 -0.99 9.06 -5.88
C VAL A 204 -1.23 10.09 -6.98
N ALA A 205 -0.63 11.29 -6.88
CA ALA A 205 -0.67 12.30 -7.95
C ALA A 205 -0.07 11.81 -9.27
N GLN A 206 0.80 10.78 -9.22
CA GLN A 206 1.39 10.10 -10.37
C GLN A 206 0.69 8.77 -10.68
N GLN A 207 -0.60 8.66 -10.34
CA GLN A 207 -1.47 7.52 -10.63
C GLN A 207 -1.01 6.20 -10.00
N SER A 208 -0.32 6.26 -8.88
CA SER A 208 -0.05 5.06 -8.08
C SER A 208 -1.26 4.67 -7.24
N LEU A 209 -1.42 3.37 -7.05
CA LEU A 209 -2.45 2.75 -6.23
C LEU A 209 -1.83 2.18 -4.95
N PHE A 210 -2.34 2.61 -3.80
CA PHE A 210 -1.97 2.08 -2.49
C PHE A 210 -3.12 1.25 -1.93
N ILE A 211 -2.80 0.03 -1.52
CA ILE A 211 -3.74 -0.96 -1.00
C ILE A 211 -3.37 -1.23 0.44
N TRP A 212 -4.31 -0.99 1.36
CA TRP A 212 -4.09 -1.06 2.80
C TRP A 212 -5.08 -1.98 3.47
N SER A 213 -4.60 -2.83 4.38
CA SER A 213 -5.50 -3.58 5.26
C SER A 213 -6.19 -2.65 6.26
N THR A 214 -7.47 -2.92 6.55
CA THR A 214 -8.25 -2.13 7.53
C THR A 214 -7.87 -2.41 8.98
N GLY A 215 -7.01 -3.41 9.24
CA GLY A 215 -6.61 -3.85 10.58
C GLY A 215 -7.44 -5.01 11.13
N ASN A 216 -6.92 -5.63 12.19
CA ASN A 216 -7.42 -6.88 12.77
C ASN A 216 -7.97 -6.73 14.19
N ASP A 217 -8.10 -5.50 14.69
CA ASP A 217 -8.47 -5.21 16.08
C ASP A 217 -9.99 -5.31 16.35
N GLY A 218 -10.79 -5.67 15.33
CA GLY A 218 -12.26 -5.65 15.43
C GLY A 218 -12.85 -4.23 15.61
N ALA A 219 -12.05 -3.19 15.37
CA ALA A 219 -12.46 -1.80 15.52
C ALA A 219 -13.51 -1.41 14.46
N ALA A 220 -14.45 -0.54 14.85
CA ALA A 220 -15.48 -0.02 13.94
C ALA A 220 -14.91 0.91 12.85
N GLN A 221 -13.71 1.44 13.06
CA GLN A 221 -13.00 2.31 12.12
C GLN A 221 -11.71 1.62 11.68
N PRO A 222 -11.30 1.77 10.42
CA PRO A 222 -10.07 1.17 9.93
C PRO A 222 -8.82 1.79 10.59
N THR A 223 -7.66 1.17 10.36
CA THR A 223 -6.35 1.75 10.67
C THR A 223 -6.20 3.15 10.07
N LEU A 224 -5.34 3.97 10.66
CA LEU A 224 -5.04 5.33 10.18
C LEU A 224 -4.65 5.31 8.70
N ASN A 225 -3.78 4.38 8.29
CA ASN A 225 -3.29 4.26 6.91
C ASN A 225 -4.42 4.00 5.93
N ALA A 226 -5.31 3.04 6.23
CA ALA A 226 -6.47 2.74 5.40
C ALA A 226 -7.50 3.89 5.40
N SER A 227 -7.57 4.68 6.46
CA SER A 227 -8.51 5.81 6.59
C SER A 227 -7.98 7.13 6.04
N LEU A 228 -6.72 7.24 5.59
CA LEU A 228 -6.15 8.54 5.16
C LEU A 228 -7.02 9.32 4.16
N PRO A 229 -7.71 8.70 3.18
CA PRO A 229 -8.56 9.44 2.24
C PRO A 229 -9.78 10.12 2.88
N SER A 230 -10.18 9.75 4.10
CA SER A 230 -11.23 10.47 4.83
C SER A 230 -10.73 11.77 5.46
N LEU A 231 -9.41 11.91 5.61
CA LEU A 231 -8.73 13.11 6.10
C LEU A 231 -8.17 13.96 4.96
N PHE A 232 -7.75 13.31 3.87
CA PHE A 232 -7.10 13.92 2.71
C PHE A 232 -7.73 13.40 1.41
N SER A 233 -8.71 14.12 0.88
CA SER A 233 -9.54 13.67 -0.24
C SER A 233 -8.76 13.48 -1.55
N ASP A 234 -7.61 14.13 -1.70
CA ASP A 234 -6.72 13.97 -2.86
C ASP A 234 -6.13 12.56 -2.98
N LEU A 235 -6.08 11.80 -1.89
CA LEU A 235 -5.64 10.40 -1.91
C LEU A 235 -6.69 9.44 -2.50
N GLN A 236 -7.98 9.82 -2.56
CA GLN A 236 -9.08 8.93 -2.93
C GLN A 236 -8.89 8.26 -4.31
N SER A 237 -8.25 8.94 -5.25
CA SER A 237 -8.01 8.44 -6.61
C SER A 237 -6.99 7.30 -6.70
N GLY A 238 -6.20 7.07 -5.65
CA GLY A 238 -5.13 6.07 -5.62
C GLY A 238 -5.11 5.24 -4.35
N TRP A 239 -6.27 5.00 -3.73
CA TRP A 239 -6.37 4.31 -2.44
C TRP A 239 -7.43 3.22 -2.42
N LEU A 240 -7.08 2.07 -1.85
CA LEU A 240 -8.01 1.01 -1.50
C LEU A 240 -7.81 0.61 -0.04
N ALA A 241 -8.90 0.67 0.74
CA ALA A 241 -8.99 0.08 2.06
C ALA A 241 -9.63 -1.31 1.95
N VAL A 242 -8.91 -2.35 2.37
CA VAL A 242 -9.30 -3.74 2.17
C VAL A 242 -9.56 -4.40 3.52
N THR A 243 -10.78 -4.92 3.67
CA THR A 243 -11.22 -5.62 4.88
C THR A 243 -11.39 -7.10 4.62
N ALA A 244 -11.08 -7.93 5.61
CA ALA A 244 -11.30 -9.37 5.52
C ALA A 244 -12.80 -9.67 5.69
N VAL A 245 -13.29 -10.69 4.97
CA VAL A 245 -14.65 -11.21 5.10
C VAL A 245 -14.60 -12.72 5.23
N ASN A 246 -15.53 -13.30 5.99
CA ASN A 246 -15.67 -14.75 6.06
C ASN A 246 -16.44 -15.28 4.84
N ALA A 247 -15.81 -16.21 4.13
CA ALA A 247 -16.37 -16.94 3.00
C ALA A 247 -17.68 -17.68 3.29
N VAL A 248 -17.91 -18.08 4.54
CA VAL A 248 -19.06 -18.90 4.95
C VAL A 248 -20.31 -18.07 5.29
N GLY A 249 -20.26 -16.74 5.08
CA GLY A 249 -21.42 -15.87 5.27
C GLY A 249 -21.60 -15.38 6.71
N GLY A 250 -20.50 -15.01 7.37
CA GLY A 250 -20.57 -14.23 8.60
C GLY A 250 -21.17 -12.83 8.33
N SER A 251 -22.01 -12.35 9.23
CA SER A 251 -22.68 -11.02 9.14
C SER A 251 -21.72 -9.83 9.22
N ASN A 252 -20.44 -10.09 9.50
CA ASN A 252 -19.44 -9.08 9.76
C ASN A 252 -18.12 -9.46 9.06
N GLY A 253 -17.50 -8.51 8.37
CA GLY A 253 -16.12 -8.66 7.90
C GLY A 253 -15.17 -8.64 9.08
N TYR A 254 -14.61 -9.79 9.45
CA TYR A 254 -13.63 -9.90 10.54
C TYR A 254 -12.40 -10.72 10.12
N ALA A 255 -11.26 -10.35 10.70
CA ALA A 255 -9.95 -10.92 10.40
C ALA A 255 -9.37 -11.86 11.48
N VAL A 256 -10.01 -12.05 12.64
CA VAL A 256 -9.39 -12.88 13.71
C VAL A 256 -10.33 -13.79 14.52
N SER A 257 -11.66 -13.69 14.39
CA SER A 257 -12.57 -14.51 15.23
C SER A 257 -13.59 -15.33 14.46
N ASP A 258 -13.59 -15.31 13.12
CA ASP A 258 -14.56 -16.07 12.35
C ASP A 258 -13.96 -17.40 11.84
N THR A 259 -13.59 -18.25 12.80
CA THR A 259 -13.20 -19.64 12.53
C THR A 259 -14.39 -20.59 12.53
N VAL A 260 -15.62 -20.08 12.68
CA VAL A 260 -16.84 -20.88 12.81
C VAL A 260 -17.72 -20.69 11.58
N PRO A 261 -17.79 -21.68 10.68
CA PRO A 261 -18.79 -21.73 9.62
C PRO A 261 -20.23 -21.49 10.11
N GLY A 262 -20.86 -20.37 9.72
CA GLY A 262 -22.31 -20.21 9.73
C GLY A 262 -23.00 -19.93 11.08
N VAL A 263 -22.53 -18.93 11.85
CA VAL A 263 -23.30 -18.35 12.98
C VAL A 263 -23.72 -16.91 12.72
#